data_AF-A0A4R9QYM8-F1
#
_entry.id   AF-A0A4R9QYM8-F1
#
_cell.length_a   1.000
_cell.length_b   1.000
_cell.length_c   1.000
_cell.angle_alpha   90.00
_cell.angle_beta   90.00
_cell.angle_gamma   90.00
#
_symmetry.space_group_name_H-M   'P 1'
#
loop_
_entity.id
_entity.type
_entity.pdbx_description
1 polymer ?
#
loop_
_entity_poly.entity_id
_entity_poly.type
_entity_poly.pdbx_seq_one_letter_code
_entity_poly.pdbx_strand_id
1 'polypeptide(L)'
;MILKYYRKPIVSILAGFLIFVASAAEAAGSLSGSVGDKRFSPTLSGRATDPCTKAYKAYIAASGHSAYATTSFVRVRDGYVLCGTHYNAPSQKAAEDLAMKSCQSAQAHYKVAAGGYCQIAASK
;
A
#
# COMPACT_ATOMS: atom_id res chain seq x y z
N MET A 1 57.44 -5.28 24.03
CA MET A 1 57.12 -4.11 23.20
C MET A 1 56.30 -4.55 21.96
N ILE A 2 55.05 -5.01 22.12
CA ILE A 2 54.25 -5.58 21.00
C ILE A 2 52.77 -5.13 21.02
N LEU A 3 52.29 -4.46 22.07
CA LEU A 3 50.85 -4.21 22.28
C LEU A 3 50.31 -2.86 21.76
N LYS A 4 51.00 -2.17 20.84
CA LYS A 4 50.57 -0.86 20.32
C LYS A 4 50.25 -0.81 18.81
N TYR A 5 50.48 -1.90 18.07
CA TYR A 5 50.38 -1.87 16.59
C TYR A 5 49.08 -2.44 16.01
N TYR A 6 48.22 -3.08 16.81
CA TYR A 6 47.01 -3.76 16.31
C TYR A 6 45.71 -2.94 16.35
N ARG A 7 45.74 -1.72 16.90
CA ARG A 7 44.53 -0.87 17.02
C ARG A 7 44.18 -0.08 15.75
N LYS A 8 45.07 -0.02 14.76
CA LYS A 8 44.90 0.85 13.58
C LYS A 8 44.19 0.24 12.36
N PRO A 9 44.21 -1.08 12.06
CA PRO A 9 43.52 -1.58 10.85
C PRO A 9 42.02 -1.85 11.06
N ILE A 10 41.55 -1.99 12.30
CA ILE A 10 40.16 -2.41 12.58
C ILE A 10 39.16 -1.28 12.31
N VAL A 11 39.55 -0.02 12.53
CA VAL A 11 38.70 1.16 12.27
C VAL A 11 38.46 1.36 10.78
N SER A 12 39.43 1.00 9.92
CA SER A 12 39.37 1.24 8.47
C SER A 12 38.46 0.25 7.75
N ILE A 13 38.42 -1.01 8.20
CA ILE A 13 37.54 -2.05 7.66
C ILE A 13 36.07 -1.78 8.05
N LEU A 14 35.82 -1.31 9.28
CA LEU A 14 34.47 -0.99 9.75
C LEU A 14 33.87 0.20 8.97
N ALA A 15 34.69 1.22 8.68
CA ALA A 15 34.27 2.38 7.90
C ALA A 15 33.95 2.02 6.43
N GLY A 16 34.75 1.14 5.81
CA GLY A 16 34.48 0.65 4.46
C GLY A 16 33.19 -0.17 4.36
N PHE A 17 32.89 -0.99 5.38
CA PHE A 17 31.66 -1.78 5.44
C PHE A 17 30.41 -0.89 5.63
N LEU A 18 30.50 0.17 6.42
CA LEU A 18 29.39 1.12 6.62
C LEU A 18 29.00 1.87 5.33
N ILE A 19 29.98 2.17 4.47
CA ILE A 19 29.71 2.83 3.18
C ILE A 19 28.99 1.88 2.21
N PHE A 20 29.33 0.59 2.21
CA PHE A 20 28.71 -0.39 1.31
C PHE A 20 27.26 -0.75 1.72
N VAL A 21 26.94 -0.72 3.02
CA VAL A 21 25.58 -0.98 3.52
C VAL A 21 24.65 0.22 3.28
N ALA A 22 25.16 1.45 3.30
CA ALA A 22 24.35 2.64 3.00
C ALA A 22 23.82 2.65 1.55
N SER A 23 24.61 2.16 0.59
CA SER A 23 24.24 2.08 -0.82
C SER A 23 23.20 1.00 -1.16
N ALA A 24 22.93 0.05 -0.26
CA ALA A 24 21.86 -0.95 -0.46
C ALA A 24 20.48 -0.44 0.00
N ALA A 25 20.42 0.73 0.66
CA ALA A 25 19.18 1.37 1.10
C ALA A 25 18.60 2.35 0.07
N GLU A 26 19.28 2.58 -1.05
CA GLU A 26 18.83 3.42 -2.17
C GLU A 26 18.55 2.47 -3.36
N ALA A 27 17.36 2.35 -3.97
CA ALA A 27 16.23 3.24 -4.06
C ALA A 27 14.95 2.39 -4.28
N ALA A 28 14.17 2.14 -3.22
CA ALA A 28 12.75 1.90 -3.43
C ALA A 28 12.14 3.26 -3.79
N GLY A 29 12.11 3.57 -5.09
CA GLY A 29 11.51 4.81 -5.58
C GLY A 29 10.11 4.99 -4.98
N SER A 30 9.76 6.23 -4.61
CA SER A 30 8.44 6.53 -4.06
C SER A 30 7.36 5.99 -5.00
N LEU A 31 6.46 5.16 -4.49
CA LEU A 31 5.31 4.64 -5.25
C LEU A 31 4.18 5.68 -5.35
N SER A 32 4.40 6.89 -4.83
CA SER A 32 3.43 7.99 -4.87
C SER A 32 3.10 8.39 -6.32
N GLY A 33 1.84 8.65 -6.59
CA GLY A 33 1.32 8.93 -7.93
C GLY A 33 1.07 7.68 -8.80
N SER A 34 1.59 6.52 -8.41
CA SER A 34 1.36 5.26 -9.13
C SER A 34 0.10 4.53 -8.66
N VAL A 35 -0.59 3.90 -9.60
CA VAL A 35 -1.70 2.96 -9.37
C VAL A 35 -1.17 1.51 -9.21
N GLY A 36 0.13 1.28 -9.38
CA GLY A 36 0.72 -0.06 -9.23
C GLY A 36 0.06 -1.14 -10.08
N ASP A 37 -0.04 -2.35 -9.52
CA ASP A 37 -0.75 -3.48 -10.12
C ASP A 37 -2.26 -3.23 -10.09
N LYS A 38 -2.83 -2.99 -11.26
CA LYS A 38 -4.26 -2.72 -11.43
C LYS A 38 -4.97 -3.95 -11.97
N ARG A 39 -5.82 -4.54 -11.13
CA ARG A 39 -6.67 -5.68 -11.50
C ARG A 39 -7.92 -5.23 -12.27
N PHE A 40 -8.53 -4.13 -11.83
CA PHE A 40 -9.64 -3.49 -12.54
C PHE A 40 -9.80 -2.00 -12.16
N SER A 41 -10.53 -1.25 -12.96
CA SER A 41 -10.90 0.15 -12.64
C SER A 41 -12.06 0.18 -11.65
N PRO A 42 -11.90 0.74 -10.44
CA PRO A 42 -13.03 0.88 -9.50
C PRO A 42 -14.07 1.85 -10.07
N THR A 43 -15.34 1.60 -9.78
CA THR A 43 -16.42 2.54 -10.12
C THR A 43 -16.45 3.64 -9.08
N LEU A 44 -15.97 4.83 -9.46
CA LEU A 44 -15.90 6.00 -8.59
C LEU A 44 -16.88 7.05 -9.09
N SER A 45 -17.54 7.76 -8.17
CA SER A 45 -18.50 8.82 -8.52
C SER A 45 -17.82 10.08 -9.07
N GLY A 46 -16.49 10.18 -8.98
CA GLY A 46 -15.69 11.32 -9.45
C GLY A 46 -15.77 12.56 -8.55
N ARG A 47 -16.78 12.65 -7.69
CA ARG A 47 -16.93 13.72 -6.69
C ARG A 47 -15.85 13.57 -5.62
N ALA A 48 -15.09 14.63 -5.35
CA ALA A 48 -14.01 14.59 -4.36
C ALA A 48 -14.50 14.35 -2.92
N THR A 49 -15.77 14.64 -2.64
CA THR A 49 -16.42 14.43 -1.34
C THR A 49 -16.88 12.99 -1.13
N ASP A 50 -16.94 12.17 -2.18
CA ASP A 50 -17.29 10.77 -2.07
C ASP A 50 -16.19 9.99 -1.33
N PRO A 51 -16.54 9.22 -0.28
CA PRO A 51 -15.54 8.60 0.59
C PRO A 51 -14.65 7.60 -0.17
N CYS A 52 -15.21 6.85 -1.11
CA CYS A 52 -14.45 5.87 -1.89
C CYS A 52 -13.54 6.51 -2.94
N THR A 53 -13.97 7.62 -3.54
CA THR A 53 -13.15 8.45 -4.43
C THR A 53 -12.01 9.11 -3.67
N LYS A 54 -12.28 9.64 -2.48
CA LYS A 54 -11.26 10.23 -1.60
C LYS A 54 -10.22 9.19 -1.20
N ALA A 55 -10.66 8.00 -0.78
CA ALA A 55 -9.78 6.91 -0.39
C ALA A 55 -8.91 6.41 -1.57
N TYR A 56 -9.48 6.33 -2.78
CA TYR A 56 -8.72 5.95 -3.98
C TYR A 56 -7.62 6.97 -4.32
N LYS A 57 -7.93 8.27 -4.23
CA LYS A 57 -6.92 9.33 -4.44
C LYS A 57 -5.81 9.28 -3.38
N ALA A 58 -6.16 9.01 -2.12
CA ALA A 58 -5.18 8.84 -1.05
C ALA A 58 -4.29 7.61 -1.28
N TYR A 59 -4.86 6.52 -1.80
CA TYR A 59 -4.10 5.34 -2.23
C TYR A 59 -3.07 5.69 -3.32
N ILE A 60 -3.48 6.45 -4.35
CA ILE A 60 -2.57 6.92 -5.40
C ILE A 60 -1.46 7.80 -4.80
N ALA A 61 -1.80 8.70 -3.88
CA ALA A 61 -0.84 9.59 -3.24
C ALA A 61 0.13 8.89 -2.27
N ALA A 62 -0.22 7.73 -1.71
CA ALA A 62 0.62 7.00 -0.76
C ALA A 62 1.95 6.56 -1.40
N SER A 63 3.05 6.69 -0.66
CA SER A 63 4.41 6.45 -1.16
C SER A 63 4.90 5.01 -1.01
N GLY A 64 4.30 4.25 -0.09
CA GLY A 64 4.68 2.86 0.20
C GLY A 64 3.61 1.86 -0.19
N HIS A 65 3.78 0.62 0.30
CA HIS A 65 2.89 -0.47 -0.06
C HIS A 65 1.45 -0.19 0.37
N SER A 66 0.55 -0.13 -0.60
CA SER A 66 -0.81 0.33 -0.40
C SER A 66 -1.75 -0.48 -1.27
N ALA A 67 -2.99 -0.65 -0.83
CA ALA A 67 -3.98 -1.37 -1.61
C ALA A 67 -5.36 -0.73 -1.46
N TYR A 68 -6.15 -0.89 -2.52
CA TYR A 68 -7.53 -0.43 -2.61
C TYR A 68 -8.43 -1.61 -2.96
N ALA A 69 -9.38 -1.89 -2.08
CA ALA A 69 -10.43 -2.88 -2.27
C ALA A 69 -11.78 -2.19 -2.46
N THR A 70 -12.62 -2.75 -3.31
CA THR A 70 -14.00 -2.27 -3.47
C THR A 70 -14.93 -3.41 -3.86
N THR A 71 -16.22 -3.23 -3.58
CA THR A 71 -17.26 -4.13 -4.09
C THR A 71 -17.34 -3.99 -5.62
N SER A 72 -17.49 -5.11 -6.30
CA SER A 72 -17.82 -5.12 -7.72
C SER A 72 -19.11 -4.32 -7.96
N PHE A 73 -19.10 -3.37 -8.91
CA PHE A 73 -20.32 -2.66 -9.30
C PHE A 73 -20.90 -3.32 -10.54
N VAL A 74 -21.99 -4.06 -10.38
CA VAL A 74 -22.79 -4.55 -11.51
C VAL A 74 -23.95 -3.59 -11.74
N ARG A 75 -24.01 -2.95 -12.91
CA ARG A 75 -25.05 -1.97 -13.27
C ARG A 75 -26.49 -2.48 -13.17
N VAL A 76 -26.68 -3.80 -13.10
CA VAL A 76 -27.98 -4.47 -13.03
C VAL A 76 -28.47 -4.72 -11.60
N ARG A 77 -27.65 -4.42 -10.58
CA ARG A 77 -28.03 -4.51 -9.16
C ARG A 77 -27.93 -3.13 -8.55
N ASP A 78 -29.05 -2.61 -8.06
CA ASP A 78 -29.03 -1.50 -7.11
C ASP A 78 -28.28 -1.95 -5.87
N GLY A 79 -27.03 -1.52 -5.75
CA GLY A 79 -26.16 -1.91 -4.65
C GLY A 79 -25.16 -0.81 -4.31
N TYR A 80 -24.93 -0.63 -3.03
CA TYR A 80 -23.97 0.34 -2.53
C TYR A 80 -22.56 -0.10 -2.93
N VAL A 81 -21.78 0.86 -3.44
CA VAL A 81 -20.33 0.68 -3.63
C VAL A 81 -19.66 0.90 -2.28
N LEU A 82 -19.04 -0.16 -1.77
CA LEU A 82 -18.22 -0.11 -0.56
C LEU A 82 -16.76 -0.21 -0.95
N CYS A 83 -15.88 0.36 -0.13
CA CYS A 83 -14.46 0.34 -0.34
C CYS A 83 -13.70 0.16 0.97
N GLY A 84 -12.48 -0.31 0.86
CA GLY A 84 -11.52 -0.44 1.95
C GLY A 84 -10.11 -0.13 1.43
N THR A 85 -9.27 0.45 2.28
CA THR A 85 -7.92 0.86 1.90
C THR A 85 -6.95 0.63 3.02
N HIS A 86 -5.69 0.35 2.67
CA HIS A 86 -4.58 0.45 3.58
C HIS A 86 -3.40 1.15 2.89
N TYR A 87 -2.69 1.98 3.63
CA TYR A 87 -1.58 2.80 3.12
C TYR A 87 -0.29 2.46 3.85
N ASN A 88 0.82 2.47 3.13
CA ASN A 88 2.17 2.33 3.67
C ASN A 88 2.35 1.13 4.62
N ALA A 89 1.82 -0.03 4.22
CA ALA A 89 2.02 -1.31 4.90
C ALA A 89 3.47 -1.79 4.80
N PRO A 90 3.90 -2.73 5.65
CA PRO A 90 5.25 -3.32 5.57
C PRO A 90 5.48 -4.17 4.31
N SER A 91 4.42 -4.58 3.60
CA SER A 91 4.49 -5.32 2.34
C SER A 91 3.20 -5.13 1.52
N GLN A 92 3.28 -5.36 0.21
CA GLN A 92 2.10 -5.31 -0.67
C GLN A 92 1.01 -6.29 -0.22
N LYS A 93 1.40 -7.53 0.15
CA LYS A 93 0.46 -8.54 0.66
C LYS A 93 -0.26 -8.08 1.93
N ALA A 94 0.46 -7.45 2.86
CA ALA A 94 -0.14 -6.89 4.08
C ALA A 94 -1.12 -5.75 3.75
N ALA A 95 -0.78 -4.89 2.78
CA ALA A 95 -1.70 -3.85 2.33
C ALA A 95 -2.99 -4.44 1.76
N GLU A 96 -2.88 -5.46 0.90
CA GLU A 96 -4.03 -6.15 0.30
C GLU A 96 -4.93 -6.80 1.35
N ASP A 97 -4.35 -7.54 2.30
CA ASP A 97 -5.11 -8.24 3.35
C ASP A 97 -5.87 -7.24 4.24
N LEU A 98 -5.23 -6.13 4.59
CA LEU A 98 -5.86 -5.08 5.40
C LEU A 98 -6.93 -4.30 4.63
N ALA A 99 -6.69 -3.98 3.35
CA ALA A 99 -7.69 -3.33 2.49
C ALA A 99 -8.91 -4.23 2.27
N MET A 100 -8.70 -5.53 2.03
CA MET A 100 -9.77 -6.52 1.89
C MET A 100 -10.61 -6.62 3.17
N LYS A 101 -9.94 -6.78 4.32
CA LYS A 101 -10.59 -6.85 5.63
C LYS A 101 -11.40 -5.59 5.93
N SER A 102 -10.87 -4.41 5.59
CA SER A 102 -11.57 -3.13 5.72
C SER A 102 -12.85 -3.10 4.88
N CYS A 103 -12.80 -3.51 3.61
CA CYS A 103 -13.97 -3.56 2.73
C CYS A 103 -15.03 -4.55 3.27
N GLN A 104 -14.61 -5.76 3.66
CA GLN A 104 -15.50 -6.77 4.22
C GLN A 104 -16.13 -6.31 5.53
N SER A 105 -15.37 -5.60 6.37
CA SER A 105 -15.90 -5.02 7.61
C SER A 105 -16.93 -3.93 7.34
N ALA A 106 -16.74 -3.09 6.33
CA ALA A 106 -17.74 -2.10 5.92
C ALA A 106 -19.02 -2.79 5.44
N GLN A 107 -18.89 -3.85 4.62
CA GLN A 107 -20.01 -4.66 4.15
C GLN A 107 -20.80 -5.29 5.32
N ALA A 108 -20.10 -5.84 6.30
CA ALA A 108 -20.72 -6.41 7.50
C ALA A 108 -21.36 -5.36 8.42
N HIS A 109 -20.75 -4.17 8.53
CA HIS A 109 -21.22 -3.09 9.40
C HIS A 109 -22.49 -2.43 8.87
N TYR A 110 -22.49 -2.02 7.60
CA TYR A 110 -23.61 -1.27 7.04
C TYR A 110 -24.81 -2.15 6.71
N LYS A 111 -24.63 -3.47 6.58
CA LYS A 111 -25.70 -4.45 6.26
C LYS A 111 -26.54 -4.04 5.04
N VAL A 112 -25.94 -3.31 4.11
CA VAL A 112 -26.59 -2.86 2.87
C VAL A 112 -26.46 -3.92 1.78
N ALA A 113 -27.38 -3.92 0.82
CA ALA A 113 -27.20 -4.63 -0.43
C ALA A 113 -25.98 -4.02 -1.15
N ALA A 114 -24.84 -4.69 -1.05
CA ALA A 114 -23.63 -4.29 -1.74
C ALA A 114 -23.74 -4.65 -3.22
N GLY A 115 -23.08 -3.87 -4.09
CA GLY A 115 -23.03 -4.17 -5.53
C GLY A 115 -22.41 -5.54 -5.87
N GLY A 116 -21.68 -6.14 -4.94
CA GLY A 116 -21.04 -7.45 -5.08
C GLY A 116 -20.11 -7.76 -3.92
N TYR A 117 -19.24 -8.76 -4.12
CA TYR A 117 -18.19 -9.10 -3.15
C TYR A 117 -17.03 -8.09 -3.21
N CYS A 118 -16.38 -7.87 -2.07
CA CYS A 118 -15.13 -7.10 -2.00
C CYS A 118 -14.02 -7.78 -2.79
N GLN A 119 -13.33 -6.99 -3.63
CA GLN A 119 -12.20 -7.43 -4.44
C GLN A 119 -11.10 -6.36 -4.41
N ILE A 120 -9.83 -6.76 -4.51
CA ILE A 120 -8.71 -5.81 -4.68
C ILE A 120 -8.80 -5.24 -6.10
N ALA A 121 -8.94 -3.93 -6.22
CA ALA A 121 -8.93 -3.26 -7.52
C ALA A 121 -7.51 -2.91 -7.96
N ALA A 122 -6.68 -2.44 -7.02
CA ALA A 122 -5.29 -2.10 -7.28
C ALA A 122 -4.42 -2.19 -6.01
N SER A 123 -3.14 -2.48 -6.17
CA SER A 123 -2.14 -2.48 -5.10
C SER A 123 -0.77 -2.06 -5.61
N LYS A 124 0.08 -1.56 -4.72
CA LYS A 124 1.48 -1.22 -4.98
C LYS A 124 2.30 -1.57 -3.76
#